data_AF-A0A3C0MD23-F1
#
_entry.id   AF-A0A3C0MD23-F1
#
_cell.length_a   1.000
_cell.length_b   1.000
_cell.length_c   1.000
_cell.angle_alpha   90.00
_cell.angle_beta   90.00
_cell.angle_gamma   90.00
#
_symmetry.space_group_name_H-M   'P 1'
#
loop_
_entity.id
_entity.type
_entity.pdbx_description
1 polymer ?
#
loop_
_entity_poly.entity_id
_entity_poly.type
_entity_poly.pdbx_seq_one_letter_code
_entity_poly.pdbx_strand_id
1 'polypeptide(L)'
;MCPWPRIQAALIDEQTLQVTYRLDRGEPRGPHKKGQPWDGRGHCIDCNQCVAACPMGIDIRDGSQLECINCALCIDACDDVMTKVGLPKGLIAYDHDLNIARRKAGQKPQVQFIRTRTVLYAGVIALVSALMLFGLG
;
A
#
# COMPACT_ATOMS: atom_id res chain seq x y z
N MET A 1 -7.80 -7.87 -22.84
CA MET A 1 -6.98 -7.58 -21.64
C MET A 1 -6.92 -6.08 -21.47
N CYS A 2 -7.39 -5.53 -20.35
CA CYS A 2 -7.31 -4.09 -20.06
C CYS A 2 -5.83 -3.68 -19.95
N PRO A 3 -5.35 -2.62 -20.61
CA PRO A 3 -3.94 -2.20 -20.54
C PRO A 3 -3.59 -1.50 -19.23
N TRP A 4 -4.59 -1.08 -18.45
CA TRP A 4 -4.45 -0.28 -17.24
C TRP A 4 -3.45 -0.84 -16.22
N PRO A 5 -3.49 -2.14 -15.84
CA PRO A 5 -2.54 -2.72 -14.88
C PRO A 5 -1.07 -2.50 -15.25
N ARG A 6 -0.75 -2.55 -16.55
CA ARG A 6 0.62 -2.36 -17.05
C ARG A 6 1.05 -0.90 -17.03
N ILE A 7 0.14 0.00 -17.38
CA ILE A 7 0.41 1.45 -17.31
C ILE A 7 0.62 1.85 -15.86
N GLN A 8 -0.24 1.38 -14.96
CA GLN A 8 -0.11 1.61 -13.52
C GLN A 8 1.24 1.10 -13.00
N ALA A 9 1.64 -0.13 -13.35
CA ALA A 9 2.93 -0.69 -12.98
C ALA A 9 4.14 0.14 -13.47
N ALA A 10 4.04 0.79 -14.63
CA ALA A 10 5.10 1.66 -15.15
C ALA A 10 5.19 3.01 -14.43
N LEU A 11 4.10 3.47 -13.79
CA LEU A 11 4.02 4.75 -13.08
C LEU A 11 4.38 4.63 -11.59
N ILE A 12 4.35 3.43 -11.03
CA ILE A 12 4.71 3.17 -9.62
C ILE A 12 6.18 2.79 -9.48
N ASP A 13 6.76 3.12 -8.34
CA ASP A 13 8.09 2.65 -7.91
C ASP A 13 8.04 2.14 -6.46
N GLU A 14 9.17 1.61 -5.98
CA GLU A 14 9.31 1.00 -4.63
C GLU A 14 9.08 1.98 -3.47
N GLN A 15 8.99 3.28 -3.77
CA GLN A 15 8.75 4.36 -2.82
C GLN A 15 7.37 5.00 -3.01
N THR A 16 6.62 4.63 -4.05
CA THR A 16 5.24 5.05 -4.24
C THR A 16 4.37 4.43 -3.15
N LEU A 17 3.64 5.27 -2.42
CA LEU A 17 2.65 4.80 -1.45
C LEU A 17 1.53 4.07 -2.17
N GLN A 18 1.38 2.79 -1.88
CA GLN A 18 0.36 1.90 -2.41
C GLN A 18 -0.40 1.26 -1.27
N VAL A 19 -1.62 0.81 -1.53
CA VAL A 19 -2.38 0.02 -0.57
C VAL A 19 -1.61 -1.28 -0.32
N THR A 20 -1.11 -1.46 0.90
CA THR A 20 -0.13 -2.48 1.23
C THR A 20 -0.47 -3.18 2.53
N TYR A 21 -0.44 -4.52 2.53
CA TYR A 21 -0.51 -5.32 3.75
C TYR A 21 0.85 -5.32 4.48
N ARG A 22 0.85 -4.95 5.76
CA ARG A 22 2.06 -4.85 6.57
C ARG A 22 2.50 -6.23 7.06
N LEU A 23 3.24 -6.93 6.21
CA LEU A 23 3.81 -8.26 6.50
C LEU A 23 4.64 -8.30 7.79
N ASP A 24 5.29 -7.19 8.16
CA ASP A 24 6.09 -7.10 9.38
C ASP A 24 5.25 -7.07 10.68
N ARG A 25 3.94 -6.83 10.58
CA ARG A 25 3.00 -6.81 11.71
C ARG A 25 1.95 -7.92 11.62
N GLY A 26 1.56 -8.28 10.41
CA GLY A 26 0.47 -9.23 10.17
C GLY A 26 0.86 -10.69 10.28
N GLU A 27 2.15 -11.02 10.09
CA GLU A 27 2.63 -12.40 10.02
C GLU A 27 3.40 -12.84 11.28
N PRO A 28 3.35 -14.14 11.68
CA PRO A 28 2.56 -15.20 11.05
C PRO A 28 1.06 -15.04 11.36
N ARG A 29 0.23 -15.05 10.31
CA ARG A 29 -1.23 -14.91 10.42
C ARG A 29 -1.89 -16.23 10.84
N GLY A 30 -3.08 -16.14 11.41
CA GLY A 30 -3.91 -17.31 11.69
C GLY A 30 -5.18 -16.99 12.47
N PRO A 31 -6.06 -17.98 12.72
CA PRO A 31 -7.29 -17.76 13.47
C PRO A 31 -7.02 -17.20 14.87
N HIS A 32 -7.88 -16.30 15.35
CA HIS A 32 -7.80 -15.74 16.70
C HIS A 32 -9.15 -15.88 17.40
N LYS A 33 -9.14 -16.40 18.63
CA LYS A 33 -10.33 -16.46 19.48
C LYS A 33 -10.22 -15.42 20.59
N LYS A 34 -11.35 -14.81 20.95
CA LYS A 34 -11.43 -13.84 22.05
C LYS A 34 -10.83 -14.44 23.32
N GLY A 35 -9.88 -13.71 23.92
CA GLY A 35 -9.18 -14.13 25.14
C GLY A 35 -7.86 -14.89 24.90
N GLN A 36 -7.51 -15.22 23.66
CA GLN A 36 -6.17 -15.72 23.37
C GLN A 36 -5.13 -14.58 23.44
N PRO A 37 -3.91 -14.84 23.93
CA PRO A 37 -2.83 -13.86 23.87
C PRO A 37 -2.34 -13.65 22.43
N TRP A 38 -1.66 -12.52 22.20
CA TRP A 38 -1.03 -12.17 20.91
C TRP A 38 0.44 -12.57 20.83
N ASP A 39 0.94 -13.34 21.81
CA ASP A 39 2.34 -13.74 21.88
C ASP A 39 2.71 -14.71 20.75
N GLY A 40 3.84 -14.43 20.08
CA GLY A 40 4.39 -15.29 19.03
C GLY A 40 3.60 -15.32 17.72
N ARG A 41 2.69 -14.36 17.49
CA ARG A 41 1.86 -14.31 16.28
C ARG A 41 1.70 -12.89 15.73
N GLY A 42 1.36 -12.80 14.45
CA GLY A 42 1.00 -11.55 13.81
C GLY A 42 -0.44 -11.11 14.13
N HIS A 43 -0.73 -9.86 13.80
CA HIS A 43 -2.02 -9.22 14.04
C HIS A 43 -3.13 -9.65 13.06
N CYS A 44 -2.78 -10.30 11.94
CA CYS A 44 -3.77 -10.78 10.98
C CYS A 44 -4.47 -12.04 11.51
N ILE A 45 -5.80 -11.97 11.60
CA ILE A 45 -6.62 -13.09 12.11
C ILE A 45 -7.13 -14.04 11.02
N ASP A 46 -6.65 -13.88 9.79
CA ASP A 46 -6.99 -14.71 8.63
C ASP A 46 -8.50 -14.76 8.27
N CYS A 47 -9.23 -13.66 8.51
CA CYS A 47 -10.69 -13.58 8.33
C CYS A 47 -11.16 -13.35 6.88
N ASN A 48 -10.25 -13.10 5.93
CA ASN A 48 -10.53 -12.82 4.52
C ASN A 48 -11.44 -11.61 4.22
N GLN A 49 -11.73 -10.73 5.19
CA GLN A 49 -12.57 -9.54 4.96
C GLN A 49 -11.98 -8.57 3.93
N CYS A 50 -10.64 -8.44 3.89
CA CYS A 50 -9.94 -7.66 2.87
C CYS A 50 -10.14 -8.20 1.45
N VAL A 51 -10.21 -9.53 1.29
CA VAL A 51 -10.45 -10.20 0.01
C VAL A 51 -11.90 -10.03 -0.41
N ALA A 52 -12.84 -10.24 0.52
CA ALA A 52 -14.28 -10.11 0.26
C ALA A 52 -14.68 -8.68 -0.15
N ALA A 53 -14.02 -7.66 0.41
CA ALA A 53 -14.26 -6.26 0.06
C ALA A 53 -13.57 -5.82 -1.25
N CYS A 54 -12.67 -6.63 -1.81
CA CYS A 54 -11.90 -6.24 -2.98
C CYS A 54 -12.72 -6.40 -4.26
N PRO A 55 -12.98 -5.31 -5.03
CA PRO A 55 -13.73 -5.41 -6.29
C PRO A 55 -12.97 -6.17 -7.39
N MET A 56 -11.65 -6.33 -7.21
CA MET A 56 -10.77 -7.05 -8.15
C MET A 56 -10.57 -8.52 -7.75
N GLY A 57 -11.08 -8.95 -6.58
CA GLY A 57 -10.96 -10.32 -6.10
C GLY A 57 -9.54 -10.76 -5.71
N ILE A 58 -8.61 -9.83 -5.52
CA ILE A 58 -7.24 -10.15 -5.11
C ILE A 58 -7.12 -10.37 -3.60
N ASP A 59 -6.13 -11.17 -3.22
CA ASP A 59 -5.68 -11.26 -1.83
C ASP A 59 -4.50 -10.32 -1.60
N ILE A 60 -4.77 -9.16 -1.01
CA ILE A 60 -3.75 -8.14 -0.71
C ILE A 60 -2.65 -8.64 0.23
N ARG A 61 -2.84 -9.77 0.93
CA ARG A 61 -1.83 -10.37 1.80
C ARG A 61 -0.72 -11.07 1.02
N ASP A 62 -0.93 -11.36 -0.26
CA ASP A 62 0.07 -11.97 -1.15
C ASP A 62 1.03 -10.93 -1.76
N GLY A 63 0.88 -9.66 -1.35
CA GLY A 63 1.73 -8.56 -1.78
C GLY A 63 1.13 -7.77 -2.95
N SER A 64 1.98 -6.96 -3.59
CA SER A 64 1.57 -6.11 -4.71
C SER A 64 1.18 -6.94 -5.93
N GLN A 65 0.00 -6.65 -6.46
CA GLN A 65 -0.62 -7.35 -7.60
C GLN A 65 -1.05 -6.31 -8.63
N LEU A 66 -0.90 -6.65 -9.91
CA LEU A 66 -1.15 -5.74 -11.04
C LEU A 66 -2.63 -5.32 -11.11
N GLU A 67 -3.53 -6.16 -10.64
CA GLU A 67 -4.97 -5.97 -10.60
C GLU A 67 -5.38 -4.94 -9.53
N CYS A 68 -4.53 -4.65 -8.53
CA CYS A 68 -4.85 -3.71 -7.47
C CYS A 68 -5.02 -2.29 -8.04
N ILE A 69 -6.22 -1.73 -7.93
CA ILE A 69 -6.53 -0.36 -8.37
C ILE A 69 -6.35 0.69 -7.26
N ASN A 70 -5.73 0.32 -6.12
CA ASN A 70 -5.50 1.21 -4.98
C ASN A 70 -6.77 1.92 -4.44
N CYS A 71 -7.94 1.26 -4.46
CA CYS A 71 -9.21 1.83 -3.99
C CYS A 71 -9.37 1.90 -2.45
N ALA A 72 -8.46 1.29 -1.69
CA ALA A 72 -8.46 1.26 -0.23
C ALA A 72 -9.65 0.59 0.50
N LEU A 73 -10.63 -0.01 -0.20
CA LEU A 73 -11.75 -0.72 0.45
C LEU A 73 -11.30 -1.82 1.43
N CYS A 74 -10.18 -2.49 1.13
CA CYS A 74 -9.60 -3.49 2.02
C CYS A 74 -8.99 -2.90 3.30
N ILE A 75 -8.60 -1.62 3.30
CA ILE A 75 -8.12 -0.90 4.50
C ILE A 75 -9.27 -0.78 5.49
N ASP A 76 -10.40 -0.23 5.06
CA ASP A 76 -11.58 -0.01 5.91
C ASP A 76 -12.10 -1.33 6.48
N ALA A 77 -12.27 -2.34 5.61
CA ALA A 77 -12.72 -3.67 6.02
C ALA A 77 -11.78 -4.33 7.05
N CYS A 78 -10.46 -4.12 6.91
CA CYS A 78 -9.48 -4.67 7.85
C CYS A 78 -9.46 -3.88 9.17
N ASP A 79 -9.57 -2.56 9.12
CA ASP A 79 -9.57 -1.70 10.30
C ASP A 79 -10.79 -1.94 11.20
N ASP A 80 -11.94 -2.26 10.60
CA ASP A 80 -13.13 -2.70 11.33
C ASP A 80 -12.87 -3.99 12.10
N VAL A 81 -12.16 -4.95 11.50
CA VAL A 81 -11.75 -6.20 12.17
C VAL A 81 -10.73 -5.91 13.27
N MET A 82 -9.71 -5.09 13.00
CA MET A 82 -8.68 -4.72 13.99
C MET A 82 -9.31 -4.07 15.22
N THR A 83 -10.26 -3.17 15.00
CA THR A 83 -11.02 -2.52 16.09
C THR A 83 -11.81 -3.55 16.91
N LYS A 84 -12.49 -4.50 16.26
CA LYS A 84 -13.27 -5.56 16.93
C LYS A 84 -12.42 -6.50 17.79
N VAL A 85 -11.17 -6.77 17.39
CA VAL A 85 -10.24 -7.61 18.15
C VAL A 85 -9.37 -6.82 19.13
N GLY A 86 -9.57 -5.50 19.23
CA GLY A 86 -8.85 -4.64 20.17
C GLY A 86 -7.41 -4.33 19.78
N LEU A 87 -7.08 -4.38 18.49
CA LEU A 87 -5.76 -4.05 17.96
C LEU A 87 -5.72 -2.68 17.25
N PRO A 88 -4.53 -2.05 17.15
CA PRO A 88 -4.39 -0.81 16.39
C PRO A 88 -4.67 -1.00 14.90
N LYS A 89 -5.36 -0.02 14.31
CA LYS A 89 -5.62 0.12 12.86
C LYS A 89 -4.36 0.14 11.99
N GLY A 90 -4.57 0.13 10.68
CA GLY A 90 -3.51 0.22 9.67
C GLY A 90 -2.71 -1.06 9.56
N LEU A 91 -3.39 -2.22 9.49
CA LEU A 91 -2.74 -3.50 9.16
C LEU A 91 -2.54 -3.62 7.65
N ILE A 92 -3.53 -3.14 6.91
CA ILE A 92 -3.40 -2.71 5.53
C ILE A 92 -3.42 -1.18 5.57
N ALA A 93 -2.49 -0.53 4.89
CA ALA A 93 -2.38 0.93 4.88
C ALA A 93 -1.73 1.40 3.57
N TYR A 94 -1.80 2.70 3.30
CA TYR A 94 -0.91 3.30 2.30
C TYR A 94 0.52 3.26 2.81
N ASP A 95 1.32 2.41 2.21
CA ASP A 95 2.74 2.25 2.54
C ASP A 95 3.51 1.77 1.30
N HIS A 96 4.80 1.50 1.45
CA HIS A 96 5.62 0.92 0.39
C HIS A 96 6.62 -0.10 0.97
N ASP A 97 7.13 -1.00 0.13
CA ASP A 97 7.93 -2.14 0.57
C ASP A 97 9.20 -1.74 1.34
N LEU A 98 9.85 -0.64 0.93
CA LEU A 98 11.02 -0.15 1.66
C LEU A 98 10.72 0.25 3.10
N ASN A 99 9.50 0.73 3.42
CA ASN A 99 9.13 1.04 4.80
C ASN A 99 8.84 -0.21 5.62
N ILE A 100 8.31 -1.27 5.00
CA ILE A 100 8.19 -2.58 5.64
C ILE A 100 9.58 -3.11 5.97
N ALA A 101 10.51 -3.07 5.02
CA ALA A 101 11.90 -3.49 5.23
C ALA A 101 12.59 -2.66 6.34
N ARG A 102 12.40 -1.33 6.34
CA ARG A 102 12.89 -0.45 7.41
C ARG A 102 12.33 -0.84 8.78
N ARG A 103 11.02 -1.06 8.88
CA ARG A 103 10.39 -1.46 10.15
C ARG A 103 10.89 -2.81 10.64
N LYS A 104 11.10 -3.79 9.75
CA LYS A 104 11.77 -5.06 10.10
C LYS A 104 13.19 -4.87 10.62
N ALA A 105 13.92 -3.88 10.10
CA ALA A 105 15.26 -3.52 10.56
C ALA A 105 15.26 -2.60 11.80
N GLY A 106 14.11 -2.33 12.44
CA GLY A 106 14.00 -1.43 13.58
C GLY A 106 14.17 0.06 13.24
N GLN A 107 14.15 0.41 11.96
CA GLN A 107 14.27 1.78 11.47
C GLN A 107 12.90 2.44 11.35
N LYS A 108 12.87 3.77 11.46
CA LYS A 108 11.64 4.55 11.27
C LYS A 108 11.23 4.51 9.79
N PRO A 109 9.93 4.38 9.47
CA PRO A 109 9.46 4.54 8.10
C PRO A 109 9.75 5.96 7.63
N GLN A 110 10.05 6.10 6.33
CA GLN A 110 10.40 7.38 5.73
C GLN A 110 9.68 7.54 4.40
N VAL A 111 8.93 8.63 4.26
CA VAL A 111 8.29 9.03 3.01
C VAL A 111 9.04 10.24 2.49
N GLN A 112 9.64 10.11 1.30
CA GLN A 112 10.33 11.21 0.63
C GLN A 112 9.46 11.73 -0.51
N PHE A 113 8.83 12.88 -0.30
CA PHE A 113 7.96 13.50 -1.31
C PHE A 113 8.77 14.14 -2.45
N ILE A 114 9.86 14.82 -2.11
CA ILE A 114 10.77 15.43 -3.07
C ILE A 114 11.89 14.44 -3.38
N ARG A 115 11.83 13.88 -4.59
CA ARG A 115 12.82 12.93 -5.10
C ARG A 115 13.38 13.43 -6.41
N THR A 116 14.58 12.96 -6.78
CA THR A 116 15.22 13.31 -8.06
C THR A 116 14.28 13.09 -9.24
N ARG A 117 13.55 11.96 -9.25
CA ARG A 117 12.57 11.64 -10.30
C ARG A 117 11.43 12.66 -10.35
N THR A 118 10.88 13.05 -9.20
CA THR A 118 9.83 14.07 -9.09
C THR A 118 10.32 15.43 -9.62
N VAL A 119 11.54 15.83 -9.25
CA VAL A 119 12.14 17.09 -9.71
C VAL A 119 12.38 17.07 -11.22
N LEU A 120 12.88 15.96 -11.76
CA LEU A 120 13.07 15.79 -13.21
C LEU A 120 11.75 15.89 -13.97
N TYR A 121 10.70 15.19 -13.53
CA TYR A 121 9.37 15.27 -14.16
C TYR A 121 8.79 16.69 -14.07
N ALA A 122 8.90 17.36 -12.91
CA ALA A 122 8.48 18.75 -12.78
C ALA A 122 9.24 19.68 -13.73
N GLY A 123 10.56 19.49 -13.86
CA GLY A 123 11.39 20.25 -14.79
C GLY A 123 11.01 20.04 -16.27
N VAL A 124 10.77 18.79 -16.68
CA VAL A 124 10.33 18.48 -18.05
C VAL A 124 8.94 19.08 -18.33
N ILE A 125 8.00 18.95 -17.40
CA ILE A 125 6.65 19.53 -17.53
C ILE A 125 6.74 21.06 -17.63
N ALA A 126 7.54 21.70 -16.78
CA ALA A 126 7.74 23.14 -16.81
C ALA A 126 8.35 23.61 -18.14
N LEU A 127 9.35 22.89 -18.65
CA LEU A 127 10.00 23.19 -19.92
C LEU A 127 9.00 23.10 -21.09
N VAL A 128 8.26 21.99 -21.19
CA VAL A 128 7.26 21.79 -22.25
C VAL A 128 6.17 22.86 -22.16
N SER A 129 5.69 23.16 -20.95
CA SER A 129 4.67 24.19 -20.73
C SER A 129 5.17 25.57 -21.15
N ALA A 130 6.42 25.92 -20.84
CA ALA A 130 7.03 27.18 -21.24
C ALA A 130 7.18 27.29 -22.77
N LEU A 131 7.62 26.21 -23.44
CA LEU A 131 7.72 26.17 -24.89
C LEU A 131 6.35 26.33 -25.56
N MET A 132 5.30 25.70 -25.03
CA MET A 132 3.94 25.85 -25.53
C MET A 132 3.46 27.30 -25.36
N LEU A 133 3.61 27.90 -24.18
CA LEU A 133 3.22 29.29 -23.94
C LEU A 133 3.96 30.27 -24.85
N PHE A 134 5.25 30.06 -25.07
CA PHE A 134 6.05 30.89 -25.98
C PHE A 134 5.65 30.70 -27.45
N GLY A 135 5.25 29.49 -27.87
CA GLY A 135 4.81 29.24 -29.25
C GLY A 135 3.38 29.70 -29.56
N LEU A 136 2.54 29.91 -28.54
CA LEU A 136 1.16 30.40 -28.66
C LEU A 136 1.03 31.93 -28.58
N GLY A 137 2.07 32.63 -28.08
CA GLY A 137 2.13 34.09 -28.00
C GLY A 137 2.90 34.69 -29.15
#